data_AF-A0A5M9KAF4-F1
#
_entry.id   AF-A0A5M9KAF4-F1
#
_cell.length_a   1.000
_cell.length_b   1.000
_cell.length_c   1.000
_cell.angle_alpha   90.00
_cell.angle_beta   90.00
_cell.angle_gamma   90.00
#
_symmetry.space_group_name_H-M   'P 1'
#
loop_
_entity.id
_entity.type
_entity.pdbx_description
1 polymer ?
#
loop_
_entity_poly.entity_id
_entity_poly.type
_entity_poly.pdbx_seq_one_letter_code
_entity_poly.pdbx_strand_id
1 'polypeptide(L)'
;MAKSIVNSAQTLPRFLLPKLSWQTRSSIPPHTVRALNVAANSNGKSTKRCLLRDEGFTEPQAVAMMKVLSDVIEESIQNLTRTMVLREDAARATYTQKVDFAALRSELLSADSTESSTTRASHERLTNDLAKLNARLRDEVSRTQASVRLDLNLEKGRIREEANVQDLKIKETETKIEQEVAGLREKLEGVKFQTLQWLMGVCTGTAALIWVLGDC
;
A
#
# COMPACT_ATOMS: atom_id res chain seq x y z
N MET A 1 -18.72 15.66 22.29
CA MET A 1 -17.35 15.93 22.79
C MET A 1 -16.64 16.82 21.78
N ALA A 2 -16.53 18.11 22.08
CA ALA A 2 -15.81 19.09 21.27
C ALA A 2 -14.35 19.12 21.71
N LYS A 3 -13.39 19.03 20.78
CA LYS A 3 -11.97 19.26 21.05
C LYS A 3 -11.40 20.24 20.03
N SER A 4 -11.31 21.49 20.52
CA SER A 4 -10.19 22.43 20.39
C SER A 4 -9.45 22.48 19.05
N ILE A 5 -9.78 23.50 18.27
CA ILE A 5 -8.93 24.12 17.26
C ILE A 5 -7.66 24.61 17.97
N VAL A 6 -6.56 23.88 17.84
CA VAL A 6 -5.24 24.37 18.24
C VAL A 6 -4.71 25.21 17.09
N ASN A 7 -4.67 26.52 17.30
CA ASN A 7 -3.97 27.48 16.46
C ASN A 7 -2.48 27.10 16.39
N SER A 8 -2.16 26.30 15.38
CA SER A 8 -0.81 26.01 14.94
C SER A 8 -0.27 27.22 14.18
N ALA A 9 0.06 28.29 14.90
CA ALA A 9 1.15 29.16 14.49
C ALA A 9 2.45 28.36 14.71
N GLN A 10 2.67 27.36 13.85
CA GLN A 10 3.89 26.57 13.85
C GLN A 10 5.04 27.50 13.49
N THR A 11 5.77 27.88 14.53
CA THR A 11 7.12 28.37 14.46
C THR A 11 7.93 27.46 13.54
N LEU A 12 8.21 27.95 12.34
CA LEU A 12 9.01 27.25 11.34
C LEU A 12 10.34 26.82 11.97
N PRO A 13 10.70 25.53 11.86
CA PRO A 13 11.85 25.02 12.56
C PRO A 13 13.13 25.58 11.94
N ARG A 14 14.07 25.85 12.83
CA ARG A 14 15.22 26.75 12.64
C ARG A 14 16.28 26.25 11.64
N PHE A 15 16.08 25.07 11.07
CA PHE A 15 16.92 24.42 10.06
C PHE A 15 16.51 24.73 8.60
N LEU A 16 15.34 25.33 8.36
CA LEU A 16 14.87 25.74 7.03
C LEU A 16 15.25 27.19 6.67
N LEU A 17 15.90 27.91 7.59
CA LEU A 17 16.35 29.26 7.35
C LEU A 17 17.77 29.25 6.75
N PRO A 18 18.04 30.05 5.70
CA PRO A 18 19.40 30.25 5.19
C PRO A 18 20.37 30.58 6.34
N LYS A 19 21.54 29.95 6.30
CA LYS A 19 22.58 29.96 7.36
C LYS A 19 23.03 31.37 7.82
N LEU A 20 22.63 32.43 7.13
CA LEU A 20 22.88 33.84 7.50
C LEU A 20 22.08 34.33 8.71
N SER A 21 20.95 33.72 9.07
CA SER A 21 20.15 34.17 10.23
C SER A 21 20.77 33.80 11.59
N TRP A 22 21.85 33.02 11.59
CA TRP A 22 22.47 32.44 12.77
C TRP A 22 23.82 33.02 13.16
N GLN A 23 24.37 33.93 12.36
CA GLN A 23 25.47 34.75 12.84
C GLN A 23 24.87 35.78 13.78
N THR A 24 25.16 35.65 15.07
CA THR A 24 25.12 36.75 16.03
C THR A 24 25.99 37.84 15.43
N ARG A 25 25.36 38.69 14.60
CA ARG A 25 26.03 39.81 13.98
C ARG A 25 26.43 40.67 15.16
N SER A 26 27.70 40.63 15.53
CA SER A 26 28.31 41.69 16.30
C SER A 26 28.26 42.91 15.40
N SER A 27 27.08 43.53 15.31
CA SER A 27 26.97 44.90 14.85
C SER A 27 27.60 45.70 15.96
N ILE A 28 28.94 45.76 15.95
CA ILE A 28 29.68 46.80 16.62
C ILE A 28 29.08 48.07 16.03
N PRO A 29 28.32 48.82 16.83
CA PRO A 29 27.57 49.94 16.29
C PRO A 29 28.55 50.95 15.66
N PRO A 30 28.15 51.71 14.64
CA PRO A 30 29.07 52.60 13.92
C PRO A 30 29.73 53.64 14.84
N HIS A 31 29.14 53.92 16.01
CA HIS A 31 29.73 54.78 17.03
C HIS A 31 31.00 54.20 17.65
N THR A 32 31.13 52.88 17.78
CA THR A 32 32.36 52.24 18.31
C THR A 32 33.52 52.30 17.31
N VAL A 33 33.25 52.14 16.00
CA VAL A 33 34.27 52.28 14.94
C VAL A 33 34.66 53.75 14.75
N ARG A 34 33.68 54.68 14.74
CA ARG A 34 33.96 56.12 14.75
C ARG A 34 34.72 56.52 16.01
N ALA A 35 34.38 55.99 17.18
CA ALA A 35 35.09 56.30 18.43
C ALA A 35 36.54 55.78 18.40
N LEU A 36 36.80 54.60 17.85
CA LEU A 36 38.16 54.08 17.63
C LEU A 36 38.96 54.94 16.64
N ASN A 37 38.38 55.29 15.48
CA ASN A 37 39.03 56.15 14.50
C ASN A 37 39.26 57.57 15.04
N VAL A 38 38.33 58.13 15.81
CA VAL A 38 38.48 59.44 16.46
C VAL A 38 39.50 59.38 17.61
N ALA A 39 39.55 58.29 18.39
CA ALA A 39 40.55 58.11 19.45
C ALA A 39 41.97 57.94 18.88
N ALA A 40 42.09 57.30 17.71
CA ALA A 40 43.33 57.17 16.94
C ALA A 40 43.76 58.50 16.27
N ASN A 41 42.80 59.30 15.77
CA ASN A 41 43.05 60.54 15.03
C ASN A 41 42.98 61.83 15.89
N SER A 42 42.56 61.74 17.15
CA SER A 42 42.59 62.88 18.07
C SER A 42 44.04 63.35 18.28
N ASN A 43 44.26 64.66 18.21
CA ASN A 43 45.53 65.39 18.16
C ASN A 43 46.47 65.24 19.38
N GLY A 44 46.47 64.09 20.07
CA GLY A 44 47.20 63.82 21.31
C GLY A 44 48.47 62.98 21.16
N LYS A 45 49.13 62.94 19.98
CA LYS A 45 50.42 62.22 19.85
C LYS A 45 51.49 62.78 20.79
N SER A 46 51.47 64.09 21.06
CA SER A 46 52.35 64.73 22.04
C SER A 46 51.88 64.51 23.48
N THR A 47 50.58 64.62 23.77
CA THR A 47 50.01 64.45 25.12
C THR A 47 50.19 63.03 25.65
N LYS A 48 49.98 62.00 24.81
CA LYS A 48 50.18 60.59 25.17
C LYS A 48 51.65 60.23 25.36
N ARG A 49 52.56 60.93 24.68
CA ARG A 49 54.02 60.77 24.85
C ARG A 49 54.50 61.32 26.19
N CYS A 50 53.98 62.49 26.60
CA CYS A 50 54.28 63.05 27.92
C CYS A 50 53.79 62.14 29.06
N LEU A 51 52.57 61.59 28.95
CA LEU A 51 52.01 60.65 29.93
C LEU A 51 52.87 59.40 30.11
N LEU A 52 53.43 58.83 29.05
CA LEU A 52 54.34 57.69 29.15
C LEU A 52 55.68 58.06 29.81
N ARG A 53 56.11 59.32 29.66
CA ARG A 53 57.34 59.80 30.28
C ARG A 53 57.17 60.02 31.79
N ASP A 54 55.98 60.45 32.21
CA ASP A 54 55.62 60.63 33.62
C ASP A 54 55.51 59.30 34.38
N GLU A 55 55.21 58.21 33.68
CA GLU A 55 55.18 56.83 34.22
C GLU A 55 56.56 56.12 34.20
N GLY A 56 57.65 56.88 33.98
CA GLY A 56 59.02 56.38 34.14
C GLY A 56 59.65 55.72 32.91
N PHE A 57 59.03 55.81 31.73
CA PHE A 57 59.63 55.31 30.49
C PHE A 57 60.65 56.29 29.90
N THR A 58 61.77 55.76 29.41
CA THR A 58 62.76 56.56 28.69
C THR A 58 62.18 57.03 27.34
N GLU A 59 62.57 58.23 26.90
CA GLU A 59 62.12 58.84 25.63
C GLU A 59 62.12 57.89 24.42
N PRO A 60 63.18 57.09 24.17
CA PRO A 60 63.17 56.15 23.03
C PRO A 60 62.15 55.01 23.21
N GLN A 61 61.90 54.54 24.43
CA GLN A 61 60.94 53.47 24.72
C GLN A 61 59.49 53.95 24.55
N ALA A 62 59.18 55.17 25.02
CA ALA A 62 57.86 55.76 24.85
C ALA A 62 57.51 55.96 23.36
N VAL A 63 58.48 56.37 22.54
CA VAL A 63 58.30 56.50 21.09
C VAL A 63 58.11 55.14 20.40
N ALA A 64 58.85 54.11 20.81
CA ALA A 64 58.69 52.75 20.28
C ALA A 64 57.30 52.16 20.61
N MET A 65 56.84 52.32 21.85
CA MET A 65 55.53 51.83 22.29
C MET A 65 54.37 52.49 21.53
N MET A 66 54.48 53.80 21.28
CA MET A 66 53.48 54.54 20.50
C MET A 66 53.41 54.10 19.03
N LYS A 67 54.54 53.68 18.44
CA LYS A 67 54.56 53.11 17.08
C LYS A 67 53.85 51.76 17.04
N VAL A 68 54.20 50.84 17.95
CA VAL A 68 53.55 49.52 18.04
C VAL A 68 52.04 49.65 18.26
N LEU A 69 51.60 50.56 19.13
CA LEU A 69 50.16 50.80 19.33
C LEU A 69 49.47 51.37 18.09
N SER A 70 50.15 52.23 17.33
CA SER A 70 49.60 52.78 16.08
C SER A 70 49.47 51.68 15.03
N ASP A 71 50.46 50.80 14.92
CA ASP A 71 50.48 49.69 13.97
C ASP A 71 49.39 48.65 14.30
N VAL A 72 49.21 48.30 15.58
CA VAL A 72 48.15 47.39 16.03
C VAL A 72 46.75 47.98 15.81
N ILE A 73 46.58 49.29 16.02
CA ILE A 73 45.30 49.97 15.77
C ILE A 73 44.98 49.99 14.27
N GLU A 74 45.95 50.29 13.42
CA GLU A 74 45.78 50.30 11.97
C GLU A 74 45.43 48.89 11.45
N GLU A 75 46.13 47.86 11.92
CA GLU A 75 45.83 46.46 11.60
C GLU A 75 44.43 46.05 12.09
N SER A 76 44.02 46.50 13.28
CA SER A 76 42.69 46.25 13.84
C SER A 76 41.58 46.89 13.02
N ILE A 77 41.76 48.15 12.58
CA ILE A 77 40.80 48.86 11.73
C ILE A 77 40.68 48.18 10.36
N GLN A 78 41.79 47.74 9.78
CA GLN A 78 41.78 47.01 8.50
C GLN A 78 41.12 45.63 8.64
N ASN A 79 41.33 44.92 9.75
CA ASN A 79 40.68 43.64 10.03
C ASN A 79 39.15 43.79 10.24
N LEU A 80 38.72 44.83 10.95
CA LEU A 80 37.30 45.16 11.12
C LEU A 80 36.65 45.57 9.79
N THR A 81 37.34 46.38 8.98
CA THR A 81 36.80 46.83 7.69
C THR A 81 36.67 45.69 6.69
N ARG A 82 37.56 44.67 6.73
CA ARG A 82 37.44 43.45 5.90
C ARG A 82 36.24 42.57 6.24
N THR A 83 35.75 42.62 7.49
CA THR A 83 34.62 41.81 7.96
C THR A 83 33.29 42.58 8.00
N MET A 84 33.34 43.90 7.83
CA MET A 84 32.16 44.76 7.79
C MET A 84 31.57 44.84 6.39
N VAL A 85 30.24 44.77 6.32
CA VAL A 85 29.48 44.94 5.07
C VAL A 85 28.85 46.32 5.09
N LEU A 86 28.94 47.04 3.96
CA LEU A 86 28.30 48.33 3.74
C LEU A 86 26.79 48.21 3.96
N ARG A 87 26.15 49.24 4.54
CA ARG A 87 24.69 49.20 4.80
C ARG A 87 23.88 49.02 3.52
N GLU A 88 24.38 49.54 2.40
CA GLU A 88 23.76 49.39 1.09
C GLU A 88 23.77 47.92 0.63
N ASP A 89 24.91 47.24 0.69
CA ASP A 89 25.02 45.83 0.32
C ASP A 89 24.21 44.93 1.26
N ALA A 90 24.17 45.25 2.55
CA ALA A 90 23.33 44.55 3.51
C ALA A 90 21.82 44.71 3.20
N ALA A 91 21.40 45.92 2.81
CA ALA A 91 20.02 46.19 2.42
C ALA A 91 19.66 45.49 1.10
N ARG A 92 20.56 45.52 0.11
CA ARG A 92 20.40 44.81 -1.17
C ARG A 92 20.29 43.31 -0.97
N ALA A 93 21.17 42.69 -0.20
CA ALA A 93 21.12 41.26 0.11
C ALA A 93 19.83 40.86 0.85
N THR A 94 19.32 41.72 1.74
CA THR A 94 18.04 41.47 2.42
C THR A 94 16.86 41.58 1.46
N TYR A 95 16.92 42.51 0.49
CA TYR A 95 15.89 42.68 -0.52
C TYR A 95 15.83 41.48 -1.47
N THR A 96 16.96 41.02 -1.99
CA THR A 96 17.03 39.83 -2.85
C THR A 96 16.48 38.61 -2.12
N GLN A 97 16.89 38.40 -0.86
CA GLN A 97 16.38 37.29 -0.05
C GLN A 97 14.86 37.33 0.12
N LYS A 98 14.25 38.51 0.32
CA LYS A 98 12.80 38.65 0.43
C LYS A 98 12.08 38.32 -0.87
N VAL A 99 12.65 38.72 -2.00
CA VAL A 99 12.09 38.40 -3.32
C VAL A 99 12.20 36.89 -3.58
N ASP A 100 13.34 36.28 -3.27
CA ASP A 100 13.53 34.83 -3.41
C ASP A 100 12.55 34.04 -2.53
N PHE A 101 12.31 34.50 -1.30
CA PHE A 101 11.28 33.89 -0.44
C PHE A 101 9.86 34.03 -1.00
N ALA A 102 9.53 35.16 -1.61
CA ALA A 102 8.24 35.36 -2.24
C ALA A 102 8.07 34.45 -3.47
N ALA A 103 9.12 34.31 -4.29
CA ALA A 103 9.15 33.42 -5.45
C ALA A 103 9.02 31.95 -5.04
N LEU A 104 9.85 31.48 -4.10
CA LEU A 104 9.80 30.11 -3.57
C LEU A 104 8.43 29.78 -2.97
N ARG A 105 7.82 30.72 -2.25
CA ARG A 105 6.47 30.52 -1.71
C ARG A 105 5.43 30.38 -2.82
N SER A 106 5.53 31.18 -3.87
CA SER A 106 4.61 31.09 -5.02
C SER A 106 4.77 29.76 -5.75
N GLU A 107 6.01 29.32 -5.98
CA GLU A 107 6.31 28.02 -6.59
C GLU A 107 5.85 26.85 -5.73
N LEU A 108 6.04 26.93 -4.41
CA LEU A 108 5.56 25.90 -3.49
C LEU A 108 4.03 25.80 -3.51
N LEU A 109 3.32 26.94 -3.47
CA LEU A 109 1.86 26.95 -3.51
C LEU A 109 1.32 26.43 -4.84
N SER A 110 1.96 26.78 -5.96
CA SER A 110 1.56 26.26 -7.26
C SER A 110 1.85 24.76 -7.38
N ALA A 111 3.03 24.31 -6.96
CA ALA A 111 3.40 22.89 -6.95
C ALA A 111 2.44 22.07 -6.08
N ASP A 112 2.19 22.49 -4.83
CA ASP A 112 1.28 21.83 -3.89
C ASP A 112 -0.15 21.74 -4.44
N SER A 113 -0.67 22.82 -5.03
CA SER A 113 -1.99 22.79 -5.67
C SER A 113 -2.02 21.84 -6.88
N THR A 114 -0.97 21.79 -7.69
CA THR A 114 -0.91 20.88 -8.84
C THR A 114 -0.76 19.41 -8.43
N GLU A 115 0.02 19.13 -7.40
CA GLU A 115 0.20 17.78 -6.87
C GLU A 115 -1.08 17.28 -6.19
N SER A 116 -1.74 18.13 -5.39
CA SER A 116 -3.01 17.80 -4.75
C SER A 116 -4.11 17.53 -5.78
N SER A 117 -4.23 18.35 -6.82
CA SER A 117 -5.20 18.13 -7.89
C SER A 117 -4.92 16.87 -8.70
N THR A 118 -3.66 16.59 -9.03
CA THR A 118 -3.25 15.37 -9.75
C THR A 118 -3.52 14.12 -8.91
N THR A 119 -3.19 14.18 -7.61
CA THR A 119 -3.44 13.10 -6.66
C THR A 119 -4.93 12.84 -6.49
N ARG A 120 -5.74 13.89 -6.39
CA ARG A 120 -7.19 13.75 -6.31
C ARG A 120 -7.77 13.13 -7.58
N ALA A 121 -7.30 13.57 -8.75
CA ALA A 121 -7.73 13.00 -10.03
C ALA A 121 -7.34 11.52 -10.18
N SER A 122 -6.14 11.13 -9.73
CA SER A 122 -5.72 9.72 -9.75
C SER A 122 -6.54 8.86 -8.77
N HIS A 123 -6.84 9.38 -7.57
CA HIS A 123 -7.73 8.73 -6.63
C HIS A 123 -9.15 8.54 -7.19
N GLU A 124 -9.73 9.56 -7.82
CA GLU A 124 -11.05 9.45 -8.46
C GLU A 124 -11.04 8.43 -9.62
N ARG A 125 -9.97 8.38 -10.42
CA ARG A 125 -9.81 7.35 -11.46
C ARG A 125 -9.73 5.94 -10.87
N LEU A 126 -8.86 5.73 -9.87
CA LEU A 126 -8.67 4.42 -9.23
C LEU A 126 -9.96 3.93 -8.53
N THR A 127 -10.70 4.81 -7.89
CA THR A 127 -11.97 4.47 -7.25
C THR A 127 -13.04 4.08 -8.27
N ASN A 128 -13.10 4.75 -9.42
CA ASN A 128 -13.97 4.37 -10.53
C ASN A 128 -13.59 3.01 -11.13
N ASP A 129 -12.29 2.76 -11.34
CA ASP A 129 -11.80 1.47 -11.85
C ASP A 129 -12.09 0.34 -10.87
N LEU A 130 -11.93 0.58 -9.56
CA LEU A 130 -12.29 -0.37 -8.51
C LEU A 130 -13.79 -0.70 -8.55
N ALA A 131 -14.66 0.32 -8.65
CA ALA A 131 -16.09 0.11 -8.76
C ALA A 131 -16.47 -0.70 -10.01
N LYS A 132 -15.83 -0.41 -11.14
CA LYS A 132 -16.05 -1.11 -12.41
C LYS A 132 -15.58 -2.57 -12.35
N LEU A 133 -14.41 -2.83 -11.78
CA LEU A 133 -13.89 -4.19 -11.59
C LEU A 133 -14.77 -4.99 -10.62
N ASN A 134 -15.24 -4.37 -9.55
CA ASN A 134 -16.14 -5.00 -8.58
C ASN A 134 -17.47 -5.41 -9.24
N ALA A 135 -18.07 -4.51 -10.04
CA ALA A 135 -19.28 -4.82 -10.79
C ALA A 135 -19.06 -5.99 -11.76
N ARG A 136 -17.99 -5.96 -12.56
CA ARG A 136 -17.64 -7.05 -13.49
C ARG A 136 -17.45 -8.39 -12.78
N LEU A 137 -16.73 -8.40 -11.67
CA LEU A 137 -16.48 -9.62 -10.91
C LEU A 137 -17.77 -10.18 -10.33
N ARG A 138 -18.68 -9.32 -9.82
CA ARG A 138 -20.01 -9.76 -9.37
C ARG A 138 -20.83 -10.36 -10.50
N ASP A 139 -20.81 -9.75 -11.69
CA ASP A 139 -21.53 -10.27 -12.85
C ASP A 139 -20.97 -11.63 -13.31
N GLU A 140 -19.65 -11.80 -13.33
CA GLU A 140 -19.01 -13.08 -13.66
C GLU A 140 -19.28 -14.16 -12.61
N VAL A 141 -19.25 -13.82 -11.32
CA VAL A 141 -19.63 -14.76 -10.25
C VAL A 141 -21.09 -15.17 -10.38
N SER A 142 -22.00 -14.22 -10.64
CA SER A 142 -23.42 -14.51 -10.84
C SER A 142 -23.64 -15.41 -12.07
N ARG A 143 -22.95 -15.12 -13.19
CA ARG A 143 -23.02 -15.91 -14.42
C ARG A 143 -22.47 -17.32 -14.22
N THR A 144 -21.30 -17.47 -13.60
CA THR A 144 -20.69 -18.78 -13.34
C THR A 144 -21.53 -19.59 -12.36
N GLN A 145 -22.11 -18.95 -11.33
CA GLN A 145 -23.03 -19.61 -10.41
C GLN A 145 -24.30 -20.09 -11.12
N ALA A 146 -24.88 -19.29 -12.01
CA ALA A 146 -26.05 -19.68 -12.80
C ALA A 146 -25.71 -20.85 -13.75
N SER A 147 -24.53 -20.82 -14.39
CA SER A 147 -24.04 -21.91 -15.23
C SER A 147 -23.91 -23.21 -14.45
N VAL A 148 -23.21 -23.20 -13.31
CA VAL A 148 -23.02 -24.40 -12.48
C VAL A 148 -24.35 -24.94 -11.96
N ARG A 149 -25.29 -24.06 -11.58
CA ARG A 149 -26.64 -24.49 -11.18
C ARG A 149 -27.38 -25.18 -12.33
N LEU A 150 -27.28 -24.66 -13.55
CA LEU A 150 -27.87 -25.28 -14.73
C LEU A 150 -27.22 -26.64 -15.01
N ASP A 151 -25.89 -26.71 -15.00
CA ASP A 151 -25.13 -27.94 -15.25
C ASP A 151 -25.53 -29.04 -14.26
N LEU A 152 -25.61 -28.71 -12.96
CA LEU A 152 -26.06 -29.66 -11.93
C LEU A 152 -27.52 -30.09 -12.12
N ASN A 153 -28.40 -29.17 -12.53
CA ASN A 153 -29.80 -29.50 -12.78
C ASN A 153 -29.96 -30.43 -13.99
N LEU A 154 -29.21 -30.18 -15.07
CA LEU A 154 -29.20 -31.04 -16.25
C LEU A 154 -28.61 -32.41 -15.92
N GLU A 155 -27.51 -32.46 -15.19
CA GLU A 155 -26.86 -33.72 -14.82
C GLU A 155 -27.73 -34.53 -13.85
N LYS A 156 -28.42 -33.87 -12.90
CA LYS A 156 -29.42 -34.52 -12.04
C LYS A 156 -30.58 -35.09 -12.86
N GLY A 157 -31.01 -34.38 -13.90
CA GLY A 157 -32.00 -34.86 -14.85
C GLY A 157 -31.53 -36.12 -15.59
N ARG A 158 -30.30 -36.07 -16.13
CA ARG A 158 -29.67 -37.19 -16.85
C ARG A 158 -29.53 -38.44 -15.97
N ILE A 159 -29.02 -38.29 -14.74
CA ILE A 159 -28.90 -39.41 -13.79
C ILE A 159 -30.28 -40.02 -13.50
N ARG A 160 -31.32 -39.20 -13.36
CA ARG A 160 -32.69 -39.69 -13.13
C ARG A 160 -33.24 -40.46 -14.33
N GLU A 161 -33.02 -39.96 -15.53
CA GLU A 161 -33.43 -40.63 -16.77
C GLU A 161 -32.71 -41.98 -16.91
N GLU A 162 -31.39 -42.02 -16.71
CA GLU A 162 -30.60 -43.24 -16.75
C GLU A 162 -31.03 -44.26 -15.69
N ALA A 163 -31.31 -43.81 -14.47
CA ALA A 163 -31.84 -44.65 -13.40
C ALA A 163 -33.22 -45.24 -13.78
N ASN A 164 -34.13 -44.43 -14.30
CA ASN A 164 -35.45 -44.90 -14.76
C ASN A 164 -35.32 -45.93 -15.89
N VAL A 165 -34.39 -45.74 -16.82
CA VAL A 165 -34.13 -46.70 -17.91
C VAL A 165 -33.59 -48.01 -17.35
N GLN A 166 -32.70 -47.98 -16.35
CA GLN A 166 -32.23 -49.19 -15.68
C GLN A 166 -33.37 -49.89 -14.94
N ASP A 167 -34.20 -49.16 -14.21
CA ASP A 167 -35.37 -49.73 -13.52
C ASP A 167 -36.35 -50.42 -14.49
N LEU A 168 -36.58 -49.83 -15.66
CA LEU A 168 -37.42 -50.44 -16.69
C LEU A 168 -36.80 -51.74 -17.23
N LYS A 169 -35.49 -51.73 -17.54
CA LYS A 169 -34.78 -52.94 -17.98
C LYS A 169 -34.82 -54.04 -16.94
N ILE A 170 -34.66 -53.69 -15.65
CA ILE A 170 -34.76 -54.64 -14.54
C ILE A 170 -36.16 -55.26 -14.51
N LYS A 171 -37.22 -54.45 -14.57
CA LYS A 171 -38.60 -54.96 -14.61
C LYS A 171 -38.89 -55.84 -15.82
N GLU A 172 -38.41 -55.47 -17.00
CA GLU A 172 -38.52 -56.31 -18.19
C GLU A 172 -37.81 -57.66 -17.99
N THR A 173 -36.62 -57.67 -17.40
CA THR A 173 -35.92 -58.93 -17.10
C THR A 173 -36.62 -59.74 -16.01
N GLU A 174 -37.17 -59.10 -14.99
CA GLU A 174 -37.94 -59.73 -13.92
C GLU A 174 -39.18 -60.45 -14.48
N THR A 175 -39.95 -59.76 -15.34
CA THR A 175 -41.11 -60.38 -16.00
C THR A 175 -40.73 -61.54 -16.94
N LYS A 176 -39.59 -61.46 -17.62
CA LYS A 176 -39.07 -62.59 -18.43
C LYS A 176 -38.71 -63.79 -17.56
N ILE A 177 -38.06 -63.56 -16.42
CA ILE A 177 -37.74 -64.63 -15.47
C ILE A 177 -39.01 -65.26 -14.92
N GLU A 178 -40.01 -64.48 -14.53
CA GLU A 178 -41.30 -65.00 -14.08
C GLU A 178 -41.99 -65.86 -15.14
N GLN A 179 -41.95 -65.45 -16.42
CA GLN A 179 -42.46 -66.23 -17.54
C GLN A 179 -41.70 -67.55 -17.74
N GLU A 180 -40.37 -67.53 -17.69
CA GLU A 180 -39.55 -68.73 -17.79
C GLU A 180 -39.81 -69.69 -16.63
N VAL A 181 -39.98 -69.18 -15.39
CA VAL A 181 -40.33 -69.97 -14.21
C VAL A 181 -41.72 -70.59 -14.36
N ALA A 182 -42.71 -69.85 -14.82
CA ALA A 182 -44.04 -70.39 -15.10
C ALA A 182 -44.00 -71.49 -16.18
N GLY A 183 -43.25 -71.28 -17.26
CA GLY A 183 -43.06 -72.27 -18.32
C GLY A 183 -42.32 -73.53 -17.84
N LEU A 184 -41.30 -73.38 -16.97
CA LEU A 184 -40.63 -74.52 -16.34
C LEU A 184 -41.57 -75.29 -15.41
N ARG A 185 -42.44 -74.59 -14.68
CA ARG A 185 -43.45 -75.21 -13.83
C ARG A 185 -44.47 -76.01 -14.62
N GLU A 186 -44.97 -75.48 -15.74
CA GLU A 186 -45.88 -76.19 -16.64
C GLU A 186 -45.22 -77.44 -17.22
N LYS A 187 -43.97 -77.33 -17.71
CA LYS A 187 -43.20 -78.49 -18.19
C LYS A 187 -43.03 -79.54 -17.10
N LEU A 188 -42.77 -79.14 -15.85
CA LEU A 188 -42.66 -80.04 -14.71
C LEU A 188 -43.98 -80.76 -14.42
N GLU A 189 -45.10 -80.03 -14.43
CA GLU A 189 -46.44 -80.62 -14.26
C GLU A 189 -46.79 -81.59 -15.40
N GLY A 190 -46.40 -81.28 -16.64
CA GLY A 190 -46.51 -82.18 -17.78
C GLY A 190 -45.70 -83.46 -17.61
N VAL A 191 -44.43 -83.36 -17.18
CA VAL A 191 -43.59 -84.53 -16.88
C VAL A 191 -44.21 -85.39 -15.77
N LYS A 192 -44.77 -84.77 -14.72
CA LYS A 192 -45.50 -85.49 -13.66
C LYS A 192 -46.72 -86.24 -14.21
N PHE A 193 -47.48 -85.64 -15.12
CA PHE A 193 -48.64 -86.32 -15.70
C PHE A 193 -48.22 -87.49 -16.61
N GLN A 194 -47.16 -87.29 -17.41
CA GLN A 194 -46.62 -88.35 -18.26
C GLN A 194 -46.12 -89.54 -17.44
N THR A 195 -45.39 -89.30 -16.33
CA THR A 195 -44.95 -90.40 -15.45
C THR A 195 -46.11 -91.12 -14.78
N LEU A 196 -47.16 -90.41 -14.37
CA LEU A 196 -48.40 -91.03 -13.87
C LEU A 196 -49.09 -91.90 -14.94
N GLN A 197 -49.12 -91.45 -16.20
CA GLN A 197 -49.66 -92.25 -17.31
C GLN A 197 -48.85 -93.53 -17.54
N TRP A 198 -47.51 -93.45 -17.54
CA TRP A 198 -46.65 -94.63 -17.63
C TRP A 198 -46.89 -95.61 -16.47
N LEU A 199 -47.01 -95.10 -15.24
CA LEU A 199 -47.32 -95.91 -14.07
C LEU A 199 -48.66 -96.64 -14.24
N MET A 200 -49.71 -95.94 -14.66
CA MET A 200 -51.02 -96.54 -14.93
C MET A 200 -50.93 -97.62 -16.02
N GLY A 201 -50.22 -97.34 -17.11
CA GLY A 201 -50.01 -98.30 -18.20
C GLY A 201 -49.32 -99.59 -17.75
N VAL A 202 -48.24 -99.47 -16.96
CA VAL A 202 -47.52 -100.62 -16.38
C VAL A 202 -48.44 -101.41 -15.45
N CYS A 203 -49.14 -100.76 -14.52
CA CYS A 203 -50.06 -101.44 -13.61
C CYS A 203 -51.18 -102.18 -14.37
N THR A 204 -51.78 -101.58 -15.40
CA THR A 204 -52.79 -102.26 -16.23
C THR A 204 -52.22 -103.43 -17.02
N GLY A 205 -50.99 -103.31 -17.55
CA GLY A 205 -50.33 -104.40 -18.27
C GLY A 205 -50.00 -105.59 -17.37
N THR A 206 -49.48 -105.33 -16.17
CA THR A 206 -49.21 -106.38 -15.19
C THR A 206 -50.49 -107.03 -14.68
N ALA A 207 -51.55 -106.25 -14.42
CA ALA A 207 -52.85 -106.79 -14.03
C ALA A 207 -53.45 -107.70 -15.12
N ALA A 208 -53.36 -107.30 -16.40
CA ALA A 208 -53.81 -108.12 -17.53
C ALA A 208 -53.01 -109.42 -17.66
N LEU A 209 -51.69 -109.39 -17.47
CA LEU A 209 -50.86 -110.60 -17.46
C LEU A 209 -51.23 -111.54 -16.31
N ILE A 210 -51.47 -111.01 -15.11
CA ILE A 210 -51.94 -111.81 -13.95
C ILE A 210 -53.30 -112.43 -14.24
N TRP A 211 -54.21 -111.69 -14.88
CA TRP A 211 -55.52 -112.20 -15.28
C TRP A 211 -55.39 -113.36 -16.27
N VAL A 212 -54.61 -113.17 -17.34
CA VAL A 212 -54.39 -114.20 -18.37
C VAL A 212 -53.67 -115.43 -17.83
N LEU A 213 -52.70 -115.26 -16.91
CA LEU A 213 -51.97 -116.38 -16.29
C LEU A 213 -52.78 -117.08 -15.18
N GLY A 214 -53.77 -116.42 -14.59
CA GLY A 214 -54.62 -116.99 -13.54
C GLY A 214 -55.79 -117.83 -14.06
N ASP A 215 -56.17 -117.67 -15.33
CA ASP A 215 -57.23 -118.43 -16.01
C ASP A 215 -56.71 -119.68 -16.76
N CYS A 216 -55.47 -120.10 -16.49
CA CYS A 216 -54.82 -121.30 -17.02
C CYS A 216 -54.56 -122.30 -15.88
#